data_AF-A0A242CE36-F1
#
_entry.id   AF-A0A242CE36-F1
#
_cell.length_a   1.000
_cell.length_b   1.000
_cell.length_c   1.000
_cell.angle_alpha   90.00
_cell.angle_beta   90.00
_cell.angle_gamma   90.00
#
_symmetry.space_group_name_H-M   'P 1'
#
loop_
_entity.id
_entity.type
_entity.pdbx_description
1 polymer ?
#
loop_
_entity_poly.entity_id
_entity_poly.type
_entity_poly.pdbx_seq_one_letter_code
_entity_poly.pdbx_strand_id
1 'polypeptide(L)'
;MAEYCAACENLKEYAANFIINGITEKECNSLKKDTGLNPNLDVLHTNCEDLNDLNDCLIGALKETLADQSVCDWKEFMDQLMTNLQLMNKAMVCSDCGQWLKIHELEDSINKLWKKMAKVEAALDALAAQNWEVNARYLIEYSTPEMSVSIDRSTGNFVFNWTDWLNSSYTQRLGKGRVTGKVHFGMGQESGLNAKWQIRSVTINTCSYTSNQVSDVNTFVINLYVKDDSEALIYQKTHNTMSSFTDNINKTVTIGMKGVLSTGSNSGWIQFLEVFNDSVSSSLDDRANVQIQFVNNNKSPLSPYI
;
A
#
# COMPACT_ATOMS: atom_id res chain seq x y z
N MET A 1 28.57 54.59 27.25
CA MET A 1 28.32 53.69 28.40
C MET A 1 28.69 52.31 27.92
N ALA A 2 29.47 51.54 28.68
CA ALA A 2 29.84 50.20 28.22
C ALA A 2 28.61 49.27 28.21
N GLU A 3 28.51 48.33 27.26
CA GLU A 3 27.30 47.51 27.01
C GLU A 3 26.81 46.76 28.25
N TYR A 4 27.71 46.27 29.10
CA TYR A 4 27.36 45.59 30.36
C TYR A 4 26.70 46.50 31.40
N CYS A 5 27.00 47.82 31.42
CA CYS A 5 26.32 48.76 32.29
C CYS A 5 24.86 48.92 31.87
N ALA A 6 24.57 48.91 30.57
CA ALA A 6 23.20 48.97 30.06
C ALA A 6 22.45 47.67 30.39
N ALA A 7 23.05 46.50 30.18
CA ALA A 7 22.44 45.21 30.54
C ALA A 7 22.07 45.13 32.04
N CYS A 8 22.96 45.58 32.93
CA CYS A 8 22.66 45.59 34.36
C CYS A 8 21.54 46.57 34.74
N GLU A 9 21.46 47.74 34.11
CA GLU A 9 20.36 48.69 34.37
C GLU A 9 19.03 48.17 33.81
N ASN A 10 19.04 47.56 32.63
CA ASN A 10 17.85 46.94 32.05
C ASN A 10 17.31 45.84 32.99
N LEU A 11 18.17 44.95 33.49
CA LEU A 11 17.76 43.90 34.44
C LEU A 11 17.18 44.47 35.74
N LYS A 12 17.66 45.63 36.22
CA LYS A 12 17.06 46.31 37.38
C LYS A 12 15.66 46.83 37.07
N GLU A 13 15.45 47.34 35.85
CA GLU A 13 14.19 47.90 35.42
C GLU A 13 13.12 46.81 35.21
N TYR A 14 13.42 45.79 34.41
CA TYR A 14 12.40 44.80 34.01
C TYR A 14 12.46 43.50 34.82
N ALA A 15 13.57 43.18 35.49
CA ALA A 15 13.78 41.94 36.23
C ALA A 15 14.23 42.16 37.70
N ALA A 16 13.67 43.17 38.37
CA ALA A 16 14.02 43.53 39.75
C ALA A 16 14.00 42.36 40.76
N ASN A 17 13.08 41.39 40.60
CA ASN A 17 13.03 40.22 41.47
C ASN A 17 14.28 39.33 41.33
N PHE A 18 14.81 39.20 40.12
CA PHE A 18 16.06 38.48 39.87
C PHE A 18 17.24 39.18 40.56
N ILE A 19 17.31 40.51 40.49
CA ILE A 19 18.38 41.28 41.16
C ILE A 19 18.41 41.04 42.67
N ILE A 20 17.23 40.90 43.29
CA ILE A 20 17.11 40.74 44.75
C ILE A 20 17.26 39.27 45.18
N ASN A 21 16.60 38.36 44.47
CA ASN A 21 16.39 36.97 44.92
C ASN A 21 17.08 35.92 44.03
N GLY A 22 17.77 36.35 42.97
CA GLY A 22 18.31 35.46 41.93
C GLY A 22 17.20 34.76 41.15
N ILE A 23 17.54 33.61 40.55
CA ILE A 23 16.58 32.79 39.81
C ILE A 23 15.71 32.00 40.80
N THR A 24 14.45 32.41 41.00
CA THR A 24 13.49 31.65 41.80
C THR A 24 12.68 30.69 40.92
N GLU A 25 11.73 29.97 41.51
CA GLU A 25 10.81 29.12 40.75
C GLU A 25 9.95 29.92 39.75
N LYS A 26 9.63 31.17 40.07
CA LYS A 26 8.87 32.05 39.18
C LYS A 26 9.65 32.33 37.90
N GLU A 27 10.89 32.82 38.01
CA GLU A 27 11.77 33.10 36.87
C GLU A 27 12.05 31.80 36.12
N CYS A 28 12.32 30.70 36.82
CA CYS A 28 12.57 29.41 36.20
C CYS A 28 11.38 28.90 35.37
N ASN A 29 10.16 29.04 35.88
CA ASN A 29 8.94 28.64 35.16
C ASN A 29 8.61 29.57 33.99
N SER A 30 9.02 30.84 34.06
CA SER A 30 8.95 31.79 32.94
C SER A 30 9.95 31.41 31.85
N LEU A 31 11.21 31.13 32.23
CA LEU A 31 12.25 30.68 31.31
C LEU A 31 11.88 29.36 30.61
N LYS A 32 11.26 28.42 31.33
CA LYS A 32 10.74 27.17 30.72
C LYS A 32 9.71 27.42 29.61
N LYS A 33 9.07 28.59 29.58
CA LYS A 33 8.03 28.97 28.61
C LYS A 33 8.51 29.93 27.53
N ASP A 34 9.81 30.26 27.53
CA ASP A 34 10.39 31.26 26.64
C ASP A 34 9.79 32.67 26.81
N THR A 35 9.48 33.03 28.06
CA THR A 35 8.91 34.34 28.41
C THR A 35 9.85 35.19 29.27
N GLY A 36 11.15 34.95 29.16
CA GLY A 36 12.18 35.67 29.90
C GLY A 36 12.11 35.45 31.41
N LEU A 37 12.75 36.34 32.18
CA LEU A 37 12.84 36.35 33.63
C LEU A 37 11.59 36.92 34.28
N ASN A 38 10.91 37.86 33.63
CA ASN A 38 9.72 38.50 34.19
C ASN A 38 8.45 38.22 33.37
N PRO A 39 7.60 37.27 33.83
CA PRO A 39 6.36 36.95 33.14
C PRO A 39 5.26 38.02 33.30
N ASN A 40 5.53 39.10 34.04
CA ASN A 40 4.56 40.16 34.32
C ASN A 40 4.75 41.40 33.44
N LEU A 41 5.68 41.37 32.47
CA LEU A 41 5.85 42.48 31.54
C LEU A 41 4.68 42.58 30.56
N ASP A 42 4.30 43.80 30.18
CA ASP A 42 3.29 44.05 29.14
C ASP A 42 3.74 43.51 27.78
N VAL A 43 5.04 43.58 27.52
CA VAL A 43 5.72 42.94 26.38
C VAL A 43 6.74 41.98 26.94
N LEU A 44 6.50 40.68 26.76
CA LEU A 44 7.38 39.63 27.26
C LEU A 44 8.66 39.57 26.43
N HIS A 45 9.79 39.45 27.12
CA HIS A 45 11.06 39.11 26.50
C HIS A 45 11.12 37.60 26.22
N THR A 46 11.98 37.25 25.28
CA THR A 46 12.41 35.86 25.03
C THR A 46 13.50 35.45 26.02
N ASN A 47 13.75 34.15 26.15
CA ASN A 47 14.90 33.68 26.90
C ASN A 47 16.23 34.20 26.34
N CYS A 48 16.30 34.38 25.02
CA CYS A 48 17.54 34.80 24.36
C CYS A 48 17.93 36.22 24.77
N GLU A 49 16.96 37.13 24.81
CA GLU A 49 17.16 38.52 25.25
C GLU A 49 17.65 38.55 26.70
N ASP A 50 16.92 37.91 27.61
CA ASP A 50 17.24 37.98 29.04
C ASP A 50 18.52 37.21 29.41
N LEU A 51 18.83 36.10 28.72
CA LEU A 51 20.09 35.37 28.94
C LEU A 51 21.31 36.15 28.43
N ASN A 52 21.17 36.96 27.37
CA ASN A 52 22.25 37.85 26.94
C ASN A 52 22.47 38.97 27.96
N ASP A 53 21.39 39.60 28.43
CA ASP A 53 21.48 40.62 29.49
C ASP A 53 22.12 40.06 30.78
N LEU A 54 21.76 38.82 31.16
CA LEU A 54 22.38 38.12 32.28
C LEU A 54 23.86 37.85 32.05
N ASN A 55 24.26 37.36 30.87
CA ASN A 55 25.65 37.10 30.55
C ASN A 55 26.49 38.38 30.62
N ASP A 56 26.00 39.45 30.01
CA ASP A 56 26.72 40.72 29.93
C ASP A 56 26.79 41.40 31.30
N CYS A 57 25.70 41.36 32.08
CA CYS A 57 25.71 41.93 33.42
C CYS A 57 26.53 41.10 34.42
N LEU A 58 26.34 39.79 34.48
CA LEU A 58 26.97 38.95 35.52
C LEU A 58 28.43 38.64 35.20
N ILE A 59 28.74 38.30 33.95
CA ILE A 59 30.08 37.85 33.55
C ILE A 59 30.85 38.99 32.88
N GLY A 60 30.19 39.72 31.97
CA GLY A 60 30.78 40.86 31.28
C GLY A 60 31.24 41.96 32.24
N ALA A 61 30.35 42.41 33.14
CA ALA A 61 30.71 43.45 34.10
C ALA A 61 31.82 43.00 35.08
N LEU A 62 31.77 41.75 35.56
CA LEU A 62 32.78 41.22 36.48
C LEU A 62 34.17 41.13 35.83
N LYS A 63 34.22 40.73 34.55
CA LYS A 63 35.47 40.67 33.78
C LYS A 63 36.17 42.02 33.69
N GLU A 64 35.43 43.10 33.51
CA GLU A 64 36.02 44.45 33.39
C GLU A 64 36.66 44.93 34.69
N THR A 65 36.22 44.42 35.85
CA THR A 65 36.87 44.73 37.13
C THR A 65 38.21 44.00 37.33
N LEU A 66 38.52 42.98 36.52
CA LEU A 66 39.65 42.08 36.73
C LEU A 66 41.00 42.82 36.82
N ALA A 67 41.19 43.87 36.03
CA ALA A 67 42.43 44.66 36.03
C ALA A 67 42.64 45.46 37.33
N ASP A 68 41.54 45.78 38.02
CA ASP A 68 41.53 46.53 39.27
C ASP A 68 41.56 45.62 40.52
N GLN A 69 41.41 44.30 40.32
CA GLN A 69 41.44 43.33 41.42
C GLN A 69 42.86 43.10 41.92
N SER A 70 43.04 43.21 43.23
CA SER A 70 44.28 42.88 43.91
C SER A 70 44.51 41.36 43.89
N VAL A 71 45.73 40.94 43.55
CA VAL A 71 46.15 39.52 43.57
C VAL A 71 46.04 38.91 44.98
N CYS A 72 46.09 39.75 46.02
CA CYS A 72 45.91 39.32 47.41
C CYS A 72 44.43 39.03 47.76
N ASP A 73 43.48 39.58 47.00
CA ASP A 73 42.03 39.54 47.28
C ASP A 73 41.27 38.59 46.33
N TRP A 74 42.00 37.67 45.68
CA TRP A 74 41.46 36.73 44.69
C TRP A 74 40.26 35.90 45.18
N LYS A 75 40.14 35.66 46.49
CA LYS A 75 39.02 34.88 47.06
C LYS A 75 37.68 35.60 46.92
N GLU A 76 37.66 36.91 47.07
CA GLU A 76 36.43 37.70 46.95
C GLU A 76 35.96 37.73 45.49
N PHE A 77 36.89 37.98 44.56
CA PHE A 77 36.61 37.89 43.14
C PHE A 77 36.10 36.49 42.75
N MET A 78 36.74 35.43 43.25
CA MET A 78 36.31 34.06 42.96
C MET A 78 34.92 33.74 43.54
N ASP A 79 34.59 34.24 44.72
CA ASP A 79 33.25 34.07 45.30
C ASP A 79 32.18 34.72 44.41
N GLN A 80 32.40 35.97 43.99
CA GLN A 80 31.51 36.69 43.07
C GLN A 80 31.37 35.97 41.72
N LEU A 81 32.49 35.52 41.14
CA LEU A 81 32.47 34.75 39.89
C LEU A 81 31.66 33.47 40.03
N MET A 82 31.85 32.72 41.12
CA MET A 82 31.14 31.48 41.35
C MET A 82 29.64 31.72 41.57
N THR A 83 29.24 32.77 42.28
CA THR A 83 27.84 33.16 42.43
C THR A 83 27.21 33.52 41.08
N ASN A 84 27.88 34.34 40.27
CA ASN A 84 27.40 34.77 38.96
C ASN A 84 27.27 33.59 38.00
N LEU A 85 28.24 32.69 37.98
CA LEU A 85 28.18 31.45 37.20
C LEU A 85 27.03 30.53 37.68
N GLN A 86 26.80 30.42 38.99
CA GLN A 86 25.67 29.63 39.51
C GLN A 86 24.32 30.20 39.06
N LEU A 87 24.15 31.52 39.09
CA LEU A 87 22.92 32.18 38.63
C LEU A 87 22.69 31.99 37.13
N MET A 88 23.72 32.24 36.32
CA MET A 88 23.66 32.05 34.86
C MET A 88 23.35 30.59 34.50
N ASN A 89 24.05 29.63 35.12
CA ASN A 89 23.79 28.21 34.91
C ASN A 89 22.37 27.82 35.31
N LYS A 90 21.84 28.35 36.42
CA LYS A 90 20.47 28.07 36.84
C LYS A 90 19.45 28.60 35.82
N ALA A 91 19.66 29.81 35.28
CA ALA A 91 18.81 30.37 34.23
C ALA A 91 18.86 29.52 32.94
N MET A 92 20.06 29.15 32.49
CA MET A 92 20.25 28.30 31.32
C MET A 92 19.58 26.93 31.48
N VAL A 93 19.74 26.27 32.64
CA VAL A 93 19.09 24.98 32.92
C VAL A 93 17.56 25.10 32.88
N CYS A 94 16.99 26.17 33.44
CA CYS A 94 15.55 26.39 33.37
C CYS A 94 15.05 26.56 31.92
N SER A 95 15.77 27.33 31.10
CA SER A 95 15.47 27.50 29.68
C SER A 95 15.58 26.18 28.91
N ASP A 96 16.69 25.44 29.09
CA ASP A 96 16.96 24.17 28.42
C ASP A 96 15.91 23.11 28.78
N CYS A 97 15.53 22.99 30.06
CA CYS A 97 14.42 22.13 30.46
C CYS A 97 13.11 22.46 29.74
N GLY A 98 12.83 23.75 29.51
CA GLY A 98 11.67 24.19 28.72
C GLY A 98 11.74 23.76 27.26
N GLN A 99 12.91 23.92 26.64
CA GLN A 99 13.17 23.48 25.27
C GLN A 99 12.99 21.97 25.13
N TRP A 100 13.52 21.16 26.05
CA TRP A 100 13.33 19.70 26.05
C TRP A 100 11.86 19.29 26.15
N LEU A 101 11.06 19.96 26.98
CA LEU A 101 9.61 19.71 27.03
C LEU A 101 8.95 19.96 25.68
N LYS A 102 9.30 21.06 25.00
CA LYS A 102 8.78 21.38 23.67
C LYS A 102 9.23 20.38 22.60
N ILE A 103 10.47 19.91 22.66
CA ILE A 103 10.99 18.87 21.77
C ILE A 103 10.18 17.58 21.93
N HIS A 104 9.94 17.13 23.17
CA HIS A 104 9.12 15.94 23.41
C HIS A 104 7.66 16.10 22.94
N GLU A 105 7.06 17.29 23.12
CA GLU A 105 5.72 17.59 22.57
C GLU A 105 5.70 17.51 21.02
N LEU A 106 6.76 17.97 20.36
CA LEU A 106 6.92 17.88 18.91
C LEU A 106 7.10 16.43 18.45
N GLU A 107 7.95 15.64 19.13
CA GLU A 107 8.14 14.21 18.86
C GLU A 107 6.81 13.45 18.95
N ASP A 108 6.04 13.69 20.01
CA ASP A 108 4.71 13.09 20.19
C ASP A 108 3.74 13.47 19.07
N SER A 109 3.77 14.74 18.65
CA SER A 109 2.92 15.24 17.56
C SER A 109 3.30 14.62 16.22
N ILE A 110 4.60 14.51 15.92
CA ILE A 110 5.14 13.83 14.73
C ILE A 110 4.72 12.36 14.73
N ASN A 111 4.88 11.65 15.85
CA ASN A 111 4.47 10.25 16.00
C ASN A 111 2.96 10.05 15.76
N LYS A 112 2.12 10.98 16.23
CA LYS A 112 0.68 10.96 15.95
C LYS A 112 0.37 11.16 14.47
N LEU A 113 1.10 12.03 13.77
CA LEU A 113 0.95 12.24 12.33
C LEU A 113 1.36 11.01 11.53
N TRP A 114 2.50 10.39 11.83
CA TRP A 114 2.93 9.13 11.20
C TRP A 114 1.88 8.03 11.33
N LYS A 115 1.30 7.85 12.52
CA LYS A 115 0.21 6.87 12.74
C LYS A 115 -1.04 7.17 11.91
N LYS A 116 -1.38 8.44 11.70
CA LYS A 116 -2.52 8.81 10.84
C LYS A 116 -2.20 8.55 9.36
N MET A 117 -0.99 8.87 8.92
CA MET A 117 -0.55 8.64 7.53
C MET A 117 -0.58 7.14 7.17
N ALA A 118 -0.06 6.28 8.05
CA ALA A 118 -0.11 4.83 7.85
C ALA A 118 -1.55 4.29 7.71
N LYS A 119 -2.53 4.87 8.42
CA LYS A 119 -3.95 4.50 8.26
C LYS A 119 -4.53 4.95 6.91
N VAL A 120 -4.11 6.11 6.41
CA VAL A 120 -4.52 6.62 5.10
C VAL A 120 -3.95 5.75 3.98
N GLU A 121 -2.68 5.36 4.09
CA GLU A 121 -2.04 4.44 3.13
C GLU A 121 -2.76 3.09 3.10
N ALA A 122 -3.04 2.49 4.28
CA ALA A 122 -3.80 1.24 4.35
C ALA A 122 -5.22 1.35 3.76
N ALA A 123 -5.89 2.48 3.95
CA ALA A 123 -7.20 2.73 3.35
C ALA A 123 -7.12 2.90 1.82
N LEU A 124 -6.06 3.53 1.32
CA LEU A 124 -5.81 3.68 -0.11
C LEU A 124 -5.55 2.31 -0.76
N ASP A 125 -4.75 1.45 -0.12
CA ASP A 125 -4.50 0.07 -0.55
C ASP A 125 -5.81 -0.74 -0.60
N ALA A 126 -6.66 -0.61 0.43
CA ALA A 126 -7.95 -1.29 0.50
C ALA A 126 -8.93 -0.81 -0.58
N LEU A 127 -8.94 0.49 -0.92
CA LEU A 127 -9.72 1.02 -2.03
C LEU A 127 -9.18 0.54 -3.38
N ALA A 128 -7.86 0.50 -3.55
CA ALA A 128 -7.22 0.04 -4.78
C ALA A 128 -7.63 -1.40 -5.11
N ALA A 129 -7.77 -2.25 -4.09
CA ALA A 129 -8.19 -3.65 -4.25
C ALA A 129 -9.67 -3.82 -4.65
N GLN A 130 -10.54 -2.86 -4.34
CA GLN A 130 -11.98 -2.94 -4.65
C GLN A 130 -12.33 -2.60 -6.11
N ASN A 131 -11.40 -2.00 -6.85
CA ASN A 131 -11.62 -1.56 -8.24
C ASN A 131 -10.95 -2.47 -9.27
N TRP A 132 -10.58 -3.69 -8.89
CA TRP A 132 -10.12 -4.68 -9.86
C TRP A 132 -11.27 -5.53 -10.34
N GLU A 133 -11.27 -5.80 -11.64
CA GLU A 133 -12.29 -6.64 -12.26
C GLU A 133 -11.62 -7.74 -13.07
N VAL A 134 -12.19 -8.94 -12.98
CA VAL A 134 -11.83 -10.05 -13.85
C VAL A 134 -13.02 -10.33 -14.75
N ASN A 135 -12.78 -10.27 -16.05
CA ASN A 135 -13.75 -10.57 -17.09
C ASN A 135 -13.42 -11.90 -17.73
N ALA A 136 -14.46 -12.60 -18.16
CA ALA A 136 -14.37 -13.90 -18.83
C ALA A 136 -15.28 -13.89 -20.04
N ARG A 137 -14.81 -14.47 -21.15
CA ARG A 137 -15.62 -14.70 -22.34
C ARG A 137 -15.19 -15.98 -23.04
N TYR A 138 -15.97 -16.37 -24.04
CA TYR A 138 -15.62 -17.42 -24.98
C TYR A 138 -15.88 -16.92 -26.41
N LEU A 139 -15.07 -17.38 -27.35
CA LEU A 139 -15.27 -17.18 -28.78
C LEU A 139 -15.61 -18.54 -29.38
N ILE A 140 -16.76 -18.62 -30.04
CA ILE A 140 -17.22 -19.82 -30.76
C ILE A 140 -16.72 -19.70 -32.19
N GLU A 141 -15.96 -20.70 -32.65
CA GLU A 141 -15.60 -20.83 -34.06
C GLU A 141 -16.63 -21.68 -34.81
N TYR A 142 -17.00 -22.81 -34.21
CA TYR A 142 -18.01 -23.74 -34.73
C TYR A 142 -18.90 -24.18 -33.57
N SER A 143 -20.20 -24.32 -33.82
CA SER A 143 -21.15 -24.79 -32.82
C SER A 143 -22.32 -25.55 -33.45
N THR A 144 -22.65 -26.66 -32.82
CA THR A 144 -23.92 -27.35 -32.98
C THR A 144 -24.96 -26.82 -31.98
N PRO A 145 -26.26 -27.11 -32.16
CA PRO A 145 -27.28 -26.75 -31.19
C PRO A 145 -27.00 -27.32 -29.79
N GLU A 146 -27.32 -26.52 -28.77
CA GLU A 146 -27.11 -26.82 -27.33
C GLU A 146 -25.65 -26.75 -26.84
N MET A 147 -24.68 -26.39 -27.68
CA MET A 147 -23.32 -26.07 -27.24
C MET A 147 -23.35 -24.88 -26.25
N SER A 148 -22.62 -24.98 -25.15
CA SER A 148 -22.52 -23.89 -24.17
C SER A 148 -21.19 -23.89 -23.43
N VAL A 149 -20.72 -22.68 -23.11
CA VAL A 149 -19.52 -22.46 -22.28
C VAL A 149 -19.87 -21.49 -21.17
N SER A 150 -19.45 -21.80 -19.95
CA SER A 150 -19.58 -20.89 -18.81
C SER A 150 -18.32 -20.87 -17.96
N ILE A 151 -18.03 -19.71 -17.36
CA ILE A 151 -16.96 -19.53 -16.40
C ILE A 151 -17.49 -18.70 -15.24
N ASP A 152 -17.34 -19.21 -14.03
CA ASP A 152 -17.53 -18.45 -12.82
C ASP A 152 -16.28 -17.61 -12.55
N ARG A 153 -16.42 -16.29 -12.65
CA ARG A 153 -15.33 -15.32 -12.49
C ARG A 153 -14.83 -15.20 -11.05
N SER A 154 -15.61 -15.66 -10.07
CA SER A 154 -15.22 -15.62 -8.66
C SER A 154 -14.38 -16.82 -8.25
N THR A 155 -14.67 -17.99 -8.83
CA THR A 155 -13.98 -19.24 -8.50
C THR A 155 -13.01 -19.70 -9.58
N GLY A 156 -13.18 -19.25 -10.82
CA GLY A 156 -12.48 -19.75 -12.00
C GLY A 156 -12.98 -21.09 -12.52
N ASN A 157 -14.05 -21.64 -11.95
CA ASN A 157 -14.66 -22.88 -12.43
C ASN A 157 -15.30 -22.67 -13.80
N PHE A 158 -15.09 -23.60 -14.73
CA PHE A 158 -15.72 -23.53 -16.05
C PHE A 158 -16.39 -24.85 -16.42
N VAL A 159 -17.38 -24.73 -17.33
CA VAL A 159 -18.10 -25.85 -17.91
C VAL A 159 -18.19 -25.65 -19.42
N PHE A 160 -17.88 -26.69 -20.17
CA PHE A 160 -18.14 -26.78 -21.60
C PHE A 160 -19.12 -27.94 -21.82
N ASN A 161 -20.24 -27.67 -22.48
CA ASN A 161 -21.17 -28.71 -22.91
C ASN A 161 -21.24 -28.72 -24.44
N TRP A 162 -21.30 -29.92 -25.01
CA TRP A 162 -21.50 -30.14 -26.44
C TRP A 162 -22.56 -31.21 -26.67
N THR A 163 -23.07 -31.28 -27.89
CA THR A 163 -24.08 -32.24 -28.29
C THR A 163 -23.76 -32.79 -29.66
N ASP A 164 -23.70 -34.11 -29.78
CA ASP A 164 -23.45 -34.74 -31.06
C ASP A 164 -24.76 -34.98 -31.80
N TRP A 165 -24.76 -34.72 -33.11
CA TRP A 165 -25.94 -34.79 -33.97
C TRP A 165 -25.71 -35.72 -35.16
N LEU A 166 -26.80 -36.34 -35.64
CA LEU A 166 -26.75 -37.27 -36.77
C LEU A 166 -26.29 -36.58 -38.08
N ASN A 167 -26.74 -35.36 -38.32
CA ASN A 167 -26.55 -34.62 -39.56
C ASN A 167 -26.61 -33.11 -39.31
N SER A 168 -26.21 -32.33 -40.32
CA SER A 168 -26.21 -30.86 -40.31
C SER A 168 -27.60 -30.22 -40.24
N SER A 169 -28.67 -31.00 -40.42
CA SER A 169 -30.05 -30.56 -40.17
C SER A 169 -30.49 -30.81 -38.72
N TYR A 170 -29.61 -31.34 -37.87
CA TYR A 170 -29.81 -31.56 -36.43
C TYR A 170 -31.09 -32.35 -36.12
N THR A 171 -31.43 -33.34 -36.96
CA THR A 171 -32.72 -34.04 -36.85
C THR A 171 -32.78 -35.04 -35.70
N GLN A 172 -31.63 -35.53 -35.22
CA GLN A 172 -31.54 -36.48 -34.13
C GLN A 172 -30.28 -36.24 -33.30
N ARG A 173 -30.46 -36.07 -31.99
CA ARG A 173 -29.39 -35.99 -31.01
C ARG A 173 -28.83 -37.37 -30.72
N LEU A 174 -27.52 -37.52 -30.81
CA LEU A 174 -26.81 -38.78 -30.61
C LEU A 174 -26.31 -38.95 -29.16
N GLY A 175 -26.00 -37.84 -28.50
CA GLY A 175 -25.62 -37.81 -27.10
C GLY A 175 -25.17 -36.42 -26.67
N LYS A 176 -24.76 -36.30 -25.41
CA LYS A 176 -24.33 -35.04 -24.81
C LYS A 176 -23.05 -35.21 -24.04
N GLY A 177 -22.13 -34.28 -24.23
CA GLY A 177 -20.90 -34.25 -23.47
C GLY A 177 -20.79 -33.04 -22.56
N ARG A 178 -19.93 -33.21 -21.55
CA ARG A 178 -19.60 -32.18 -20.59
C ARG A 178 -18.16 -32.28 -20.13
N VAL A 179 -17.43 -31.18 -20.20
CA VAL A 179 -16.13 -30.97 -19.56
C VAL A 179 -16.30 -30.02 -18.38
N THR A 180 -15.66 -30.33 -17.26
CA THR A 180 -15.55 -29.40 -16.13
C THR A 180 -14.08 -29.18 -15.77
N GLY A 181 -13.76 -27.96 -15.35
CA GLY A 181 -12.42 -27.61 -14.93
C GLY A 181 -12.37 -26.31 -14.16
N LYS A 182 -11.15 -25.87 -13.85
CA LYS A 182 -10.89 -24.64 -13.11
C LYS A 182 -9.63 -23.96 -13.64
N VAL A 183 -9.73 -22.66 -13.95
CA VAL A 183 -8.57 -21.81 -14.16
C VAL A 183 -8.20 -21.14 -12.83
N HIS A 184 -6.92 -21.19 -12.48
CA HIS A 184 -6.39 -20.57 -11.26
C HIS A 184 -5.74 -19.24 -11.64
N PHE A 185 -6.45 -18.14 -11.38
CA PHE A 185 -5.96 -16.79 -11.61
C PHE A 185 -6.08 -15.92 -10.36
N GLY A 186 -5.50 -14.73 -10.41
CA GLY A 186 -5.73 -13.73 -9.39
C GLY A 186 -5.14 -12.38 -9.74
N MET A 187 -5.68 -11.35 -9.09
CA MET A 187 -5.12 -10.00 -9.07
C MET A 187 -4.63 -9.65 -7.68
N GLY A 188 -3.67 -8.75 -7.60
CA GLY A 188 -3.14 -8.22 -6.34
C GLY A 188 -2.49 -6.86 -6.54
N GLN A 189 -2.17 -6.18 -5.45
CA GLN A 189 -1.47 -4.91 -5.52
C GLN A 189 0.00 -5.15 -5.84
N GLU A 190 0.56 -4.33 -6.74
CA GLU A 190 2.01 -4.30 -6.96
C GLU A 190 2.64 -3.11 -6.23
N SER A 191 2.20 -1.88 -6.55
CA SER A 191 2.69 -0.65 -5.92
C SER A 191 1.72 0.49 -6.20
N GLY A 192 1.39 1.29 -5.18
CA GLY A 192 0.42 2.39 -5.34
C GLY A 192 -0.90 1.88 -5.92
N LEU A 193 -1.37 2.47 -7.00
CA LEU A 193 -2.63 2.08 -7.67
C LEU A 193 -2.44 1.02 -8.78
N ASN A 194 -1.22 0.53 -9.01
CA ASN A 194 -0.94 -0.49 -10.01
C ASN A 194 -1.32 -1.89 -9.49
N ALA A 195 -1.90 -2.69 -10.38
CA ALA A 195 -2.32 -4.05 -10.08
C ALA A 195 -1.42 -5.05 -10.79
N LYS A 196 -1.02 -6.13 -10.13
CA LYS A 196 -0.49 -7.33 -10.79
C LYS A 196 -1.58 -8.35 -11.02
N TRP A 197 -1.45 -9.11 -12.08
CA TRP A 197 -2.31 -10.24 -12.38
C TRP A 197 -1.47 -11.47 -12.74
N GLN A 198 -2.08 -12.64 -12.59
CA GLN A 198 -1.48 -13.91 -12.98
C GLN A 198 -2.54 -14.94 -13.35
N ILE A 199 -2.24 -15.75 -14.36
CA ILE A 199 -2.89 -17.03 -14.66
C ILE A 199 -1.88 -18.11 -14.31
N ARG A 200 -2.10 -18.79 -13.19
CA ARG A 200 -1.14 -19.75 -12.63
C ARG A 200 -1.21 -21.07 -13.37
N SER A 201 -2.42 -21.62 -13.48
CA SER A 201 -2.62 -22.95 -14.03
C SER A 201 -4.08 -23.18 -14.44
N VAL A 202 -4.32 -24.24 -15.19
CA VAL A 202 -5.65 -24.76 -15.52
C VAL A 202 -5.72 -26.22 -15.13
N THR A 203 -6.77 -26.60 -14.43
CA THR A 203 -7.10 -27.96 -14.06
C THR A 203 -8.30 -28.44 -14.85
N ILE A 204 -8.19 -29.57 -15.53
CA ILE A 204 -9.34 -30.30 -16.10
C ILE A 204 -9.75 -31.36 -15.08
N ASN A 205 -10.99 -31.28 -14.59
CA ASN A 205 -11.49 -32.17 -13.55
C ASN A 205 -12.08 -33.43 -14.19
N THR A 206 -13.10 -33.27 -15.02
CA THR A 206 -13.86 -34.40 -15.60
C THR A 206 -14.22 -34.15 -17.05
N CYS A 207 -14.31 -35.24 -17.82
CA CYS A 207 -14.96 -35.28 -19.12
C CYS A 207 -15.96 -36.43 -19.13
N SER A 208 -17.22 -36.13 -19.40
CA SER A 208 -18.30 -37.12 -19.43
C SER A 208 -19.08 -37.01 -20.73
N TYR A 209 -19.64 -38.14 -21.16
CA TYR A 209 -20.56 -38.22 -22.29
C TYR A 209 -21.70 -39.17 -21.96
N THR A 210 -22.92 -38.75 -22.29
CA THR A 210 -24.13 -39.55 -22.16
C THR A 210 -24.67 -39.85 -23.55
N SER A 211 -24.62 -41.13 -23.93
CA SER A 211 -25.06 -41.64 -25.22
C SER A 211 -26.58 -41.87 -25.24
N ASN A 212 -27.22 -41.63 -26.40
CA ASN A 212 -28.61 -42.04 -26.69
C ASN A 212 -28.69 -43.42 -27.39
N GLN A 213 -27.58 -44.14 -27.48
CA GLN A 213 -27.47 -45.49 -28.07
C GLN A 213 -27.94 -45.59 -29.53
N VAL A 214 -27.58 -44.61 -30.35
CA VAL A 214 -27.90 -44.60 -31.78
C VAL A 214 -26.80 -45.32 -32.55
N SER A 215 -27.15 -46.43 -33.20
CA SER A 215 -26.24 -47.32 -33.95
C SER A 215 -25.69 -46.71 -35.24
N ASP A 216 -24.44 -47.04 -35.56
CA ASP A 216 -23.75 -46.73 -36.83
C ASP A 216 -23.61 -45.24 -37.17
N VAL A 217 -23.28 -44.41 -36.19
CA VAL A 217 -23.06 -42.97 -36.43
C VAL A 217 -21.70 -42.51 -35.92
N ASN A 218 -20.99 -41.78 -36.79
CA ASN A 218 -19.88 -40.84 -36.59
C ASN A 218 -18.99 -41.08 -35.37
N THR A 219 -17.69 -41.24 -35.61
CA THR A 219 -16.68 -41.16 -34.55
C THR A 219 -16.42 -39.69 -34.24
N PHE A 220 -16.31 -39.37 -32.94
CA PHE A 220 -16.01 -38.02 -32.48
C PHE A 220 -14.71 -38.01 -31.66
N VAL A 221 -14.02 -36.87 -31.64
CA VAL A 221 -12.81 -36.67 -30.83
C VAL A 221 -12.95 -35.39 -30.04
N ILE A 222 -13.05 -35.51 -28.71
CA ILE A 222 -12.96 -34.37 -27.80
C ILE A 222 -11.48 -34.09 -27.50
N ASN A 223 -11.08 -32.83 -27.67
CA ASN A 223 -9.75 -32.34 -27.40
C ASN A 223 -9.79 -31.12 -26.48
N LEU A 224 -8.82 -31.06 -25.57
CA LEU A 224 -8.65 -29.98 -24.61
C LEU A 224 -7.20 -29.51 -24.64
N TYR A 225 -6.99 -28.27 -25.09
CA TYR A 225 -5.67 -27.64 -25.15
C TYR A 225 -5.62 -26.49 -24.16
N VAL A 226 -4.56 -26.43 -23.37
CA VAL A 226 -4.21 -25.22 -22.64
C VAL A 226 -3.26 -24.39 -23.47
N LYS A 227 -3.63 -23.14 -23.68
CA LYS A 227 -2.84 -22.18 -24.42
C LYS A 227 -1.86 -21.51 -23.45
N ASP A 228 -0.62 -21.97 -23.50
CA ASP A 228 0.58 -21.30 -22.98
C ASP A 228 1.52 -20.98 -24.16
N ASP A 229 2.79 -20.63 -23.90
CA ASP A 229 3.80 -20.35 -24.95
C ASP A 229 4.10 -21.56 -25.86
N SER A 230 3.67 -22.78 -25.48
CA SER A 230 4.00 -24.04 -26.16
C SER A 230 2.78 -24.87 -26.60
N GLU A 231 1.56 -24.43 -26.29
CA GLU A 231 0.30 -25.14 -26.55
C GLU A 231 0.31 -26.60 -26.04
N ALA A 232 -0.25 -26.84 -24.86
CA ALA A 232 -0.26 -28.16 -24.24
C ALA A 232 -1.58 -28.90 -24.45
N LEU A 233 -1.57 -30.02 -25.18
CA LEU A 233 -2.68 -30.98 -25.20
C LEU A 233 -2.83 -31.63 -23.82
N ILE A 234 -3.94 -31.35 -23.15
CA ILE A 234 -4.21 -31.89 -21.82
C ILE A 234 -4.88 -33.24 -21.89
N TYR A 235 -5.88 -33.35 -22.76
CA TYR A 235 -6.75 -34.50 -22.85
C TYR A 235 -7.31 -34.64 -24.26
N GLN A 236 -7.35 -35.88 -24.72
CA GLN A 236 -7.96 -36.29 -25.97
C GLN A 236 -8.72 -37.59 -25.72
N LYS A 237 -9.92 -37.70 -26.26
CA LYS A 237 -10.65 -38.97 -26.27
C LYS A 237 -11.48 -39.13 -27.52
N THR A 238 -11.21 -40.21 -28.24
CA THR A 238 -12.10 -40.72 -29.27
C THR A 238 -13.29 -41.39 -28.60
N HIS A 239 -14.50 -41.08 -29.08
CA HIS A 239 -15.73 -41.68 -28.57
C HIS A 239 -16.76 -41.85 -29.68
N ASN A 240 -17.81 -42.60 -29.38
CA ASN A 240 -18.92 -42.86 -30.28
C ASN A 240 -20.25 -42.72 -29.55
N THR A 241 -21.33 -42.86 -30.29
CA THR A 241 -22.69 -42.58 -29.81
C THR A 241 -23.37 -43.80 -29.22
N MET A 242 -22.64 -44.89 -28.96
CA MET A 242 -23.16 -46.17 -28.46
C MET A 242 -22.97 -46.40 -26.97
N SER A 243 -22.00 -45.73 -26.35
CA SER A 243 -21.69 -45.91 -24.94
C SER A 243 -21.42 -44.58 -24.24
N SER A 244 -21.98 -44.43 -23.04
CA SER A 244 -21.65 -43.32 -22.14
C SER A 244 -20.28 -43.54 -21.50
N PHE A 245 -19.60 -42.45 -21.14
CA PHE A 245 -18.36 -42.51 -20.36
C PHE A 245 -18.26 -41.37 -19.35
N THR A 246 -17.39 -41.53 -18.36
CA THR A 246 -17.00 -40.45 -17.45
C THR A 246 -15.57 -40.69 -17.00
N ASP A 247 -14.70 -39.76 -17.36
CA ASP A 247 -13.27 -39.81 -17.07
C ASP A 247 -12.96 -38.75 -16.01
N ASN A 248 -12.32 -39.18 -14.91
CA ASN A 248 -11.76 -38.30 -13.89
C ASN A 248 -10.33 -37.97 -14.31
N ILE A 249 -10.14 -36.80 -14.92
CA ILE A 249 -8.88 -36.39 -15.53
C ILE A 249 -7.94 -35.83 -14.46
N ASN A 250 -8.44 -34.89 -13.63
CA ASN A 250 -7.71 -34.22 -12.55
C ASN A 250 -6.29 -33.75 -12.92
N LYS A 251 -6.08 -33.35 -14.18
CA LYS A 251 -4.77 -32.95 -14.70
C LYS A 251 -4.66 -31.44 -14.66
N THR A 252 -3.56 -30.95 -14.10
CA THR A 252 -3.25 -29.51 -14.02
C THR A 252 -2.06 -29.17 -14.90
N VAL A 253 -2.20 -28.13 -15.71
CA VAL A 253 -1.10 -27.56 -16.51
C VAL A 253 -0.80 -26.16 -16.00
N THR A 254 0.48 -25.91 -15.72
CA THR A 254 0.99 -24.59 -15.33
C THR A 254 1.12 -23.71 -16.55
N ILE A 255 0.59 -22.49 -16.48
CA ILE A 255 0.64 -21.51 -17.57
C ILE A 255 1.66 -20.41 -17.26
N GLY A 256 1.73 -19.96 -16.00
CA GLY A 256 2.73 -18.99 -15.54
C GLY A 256 2.62 -17.58 -16.13
N MET A 257 1.58 -17.26 -16.90
CA MET A 257 1.35 -15.93 -17.46
C MET A 257 1.09 -14.90 -16.36
N LYS A 258 1.75 -13.75 -16.42
CA LYS A 258 1.63 -12.67 -15.43
C LYS A 258 1.92 -11.31 -16.05
N GLY A 259 1.44 -10.26 -15.39
CA GLY A 259 1.73 -8.89 -15.80
C GLY A 259 1.34 -7.86 -14.76
N VAL A 260 1.62 -6.59 -15.08
CA VAL A 260 1.26 -5.43 -14.27
C VAL A 260 0.40 -4.49 -15.10
N LEU A 261 -0.65 -3.94 -14.48
CA LEU A 261 -1.60 -3.00 -15.04
C LEU A 261 -1.47 -1.66 -14.35
N SER A 262 -1.17 -0.63 -15.12
CA SER A 262 -1.30 0.76 -14.68
C SER A 262 -2.76 1.11 -14.40
N THR A 263 -2.99 2.22 -13.69
CA THR A 263 -4.32 2.80 -13.47
C THR A 263 -5.10 2.94 -14.79
N GLY A 264 -6.36 2.49 -14.79
CA GLY A 264 -7.27 2.57 -15.94
C GLY A 264 -6.94 1.62 -17.10
N SER A 265 -5.97 0.71 -16.97
CA SER A 265 -5.57 -0.21 -18.03
C SER A 265 -6.15 -1.62 -17.86
N ASN A 266 -6.04 -2.43 -18.92
CA ASN A 266 -6.43 -3.84 -18.91
C ASN A 266 -5.39 -4.71 -19.62
N SER A 267 -5.40 -6.02 -19.35
CA SER A 267 -4.44 -6.98 -19.91
C SER A 267 -4.67 -7.34 -21.38
N GLY A 268 -5.73 -6.82 -22.00
CA GLY A 268 -6.33 -7.43 -23.18
C GLY A 268 -6.96 -8.80 -22.86
N TRP A 269 -7.57 -9.42 -23.87
CA TRP A 269 -8.13 -10.75 -23.75
C TRP A 269 -7.05 -11.81 -23.95
N ILE A 270 -6.87 -12.65 -22.95
CA ILE A 270 -5.88 -13.73 -22.93
C ILE A 270 -6.62 -15.05 -23.07
N GLN A 271 -6.34 -15.80 -24.13
CA GLN A 271 -6.83 -17.17 -24.27
C GLN A 271 -6.00 -18.11 -23.41
N PHE A 272 -6.67 -18.90 -22.57
CA PHE A 272 -5.99 -19.86 -21.69
C PHE A 272 -6.40 -21.31 -21.96
N LEU A 273 -7.56 -21.52 -22.58
CA LEU A 273 -8.09 -22.84 -22.89
C LEU A 273 -8.76 -22.82 -24.25
N GLU A 274 -8.59 -23.91 -24.97
CA GLU A 274 -9.35 -24.26 -26.16
C GLU A 274 -9.97 -25.63 -25.96
N VAL A 275 -11.25 -25.73 -26.27
CA VAL A 275 -12.01 -26.98 -26.23
C VAL A 275 -12.61 -27.21 -27.60
N PHE A 276 -12.40 -28.39 -28.18
CA PHE A 276 -13.06 -28.75 -29.41
C PHE A 276 -13.45 -30.23 -29.49
N ASN A 277 -14.65 -30.50 -29.98
CA ASN A 277 -15.16 -31.84 -30.27
C ASN A 277 -15.43 -31.93 -31.77
N ASP A 278 -14.63 -32.76 -32.46
CA ASP A 278 -14.67 -32.89 -33.91
C ASP A 278 -15.35 -34.18 -34.32
N SER A 279 -16.16 -34.11 -35.37
CA SER A 279 -16.63 -35.30 -36.07
C SER A 279 -15.58 -35.76 -37.08
N VAL A 280 -15.15 -37.03 -37.00
CA VAL A 280 -14.13 -37.58 -37.92
C VAL A 280 -14.68 -37.71 -39.36
N SER A 281 -15.99 -37.68 -39.53
CA SER A 281 -16.70 -38.00 -40.77
C SER A 281 -17.63 -36.90 -41.27
N SER A 282 -17.73 -35.77 -40.58
CA SER A 282 -18.62 -34.65 -40.96
C SER A 282 -18.09 -33.32 -40.45
N SER A 283 -18.71 -32.21 -40.84
CA SER A 283 -18.38 -30.86 -40.34
C SER A 283 -19.17 -30.48 -39.07
N LEU A 284 -19.60 -31.48 -38.30
CA LEU A 284 -20.37 -31.29 -37.07
C LEU A 284 -19.41 -31.11 -35.90
N ASP A 285 -18.79 -29.94 -35.85
CA ASP A 285 -17.74 -29.62 -34.90
C ASP A 285 -18.22 -28.56 -33.90
N ASP A 286 -17.77 -28.70 -32.65
CA ASP A 286 -17.98 -27.74 -31.58
C ASP A 286 -16.63 -27.22 -31.12
N ARG A 287 -16.32 -25.93 -31.29
CA ARG A 287 -15.02 -25.34 -30.92
C ARG A 287 -15.19 -24.01 -30.20
N ALA A 288 -14.62 -23.93 -29.01
CA ALA A 288 -14.60 -22.72 -28.20
C ALA A 288 -13.21 -22.36 -27.69
N ASN A 289 -12.86 -21.09 -27.87
CA ASN A 289 -11.70 -20.45 -27.28
C ASN A 289 -12.10 -19.67 -26.05
N VAL A 290 -11.54 -20.04 -24.90
CA VAL A 290 -11.92 -19.49 -23.60
C VAL A 290 -10.90 -18.47 -23.15
N GLN A 291 -11.37 -17.26 -22.83
CA GLN A 291 -10.54 -16.10 -22.62
C GLN A 291 -10.85 -15.39 -21.30
N ILE A 292 -9.81 -14.79 -20.70
CA ILE A 292 -9.89 -14.00 -19.48
C ILE A 292 -9.24 -12.63 -19.72
N GLN A 293 -9.74 -11.60 -19.03
CA GLN A 293 -9.16 -10.25 -19.04
C GLN A 293 -9.13 -9.73 -17.60
N PHE A 294 -8.02 -9.09 -17.25
CA PHE A 294 -7.82 -8.40 -15.99
C PHE A 294 -7.91 -6.90 -16.22
N VAL A 295 -8.67 -6.21 -15.37
CA VAL A 295 -8.92 -4.78 -15.50
C VAL A 295 -8.59 -4.07 -14.19
N ASN A 296 -7.82 -2.99 -14.29
CA ASN A 296 -7.55 -2.10 -13.18
C ASN A 296 -8.40 -0.82 -13.32
N ASN A 297 -9.58 -0.79 -12.69
CA ASN A 297 -10.48 0.38 -12.73
C ASN A 297 -10.07 1.49 -11.75
N ASN A 298 -8.89 1.41 -11.13
CA ASN A 298 -8.39 2.52 -10.32
C ASN A 298 -8.29 3.78 -11.18
N LYS A 299 -8.89 4.86 -10.68
CA LYS A 299 -8.77 6.20 -11.30
C LYS A 299 -7.47 6.84 -10.81
N SER A 300 -6.76 7.51 -11.71
CA SER A 300 -5.59 8.30 -11.33
C SER A 300 -5.96 9.26 -10.19
N PRO A 301 -5.05 9.51 -9.22
CA PRO A 301 -5.28 10.53 -8.22
C PRO A 301 -5.58 11.84 -8.93
N LEU A 302 -6.63 12.55 -8.50
CA LEU A 302 -6.80 13.94 -8.91
C LEU A 302 -5.51 14.67 -8.54
N SER A 303 -4.94 15.44 -9.47
CA SER A 303 -3.79 16.30 -9.18
C SER A 303 -4.10 17.07 -7.90
N PRO A 304 -3.20 17.12 -6.91
CA PRO A 304 -3.40 18.04 -5.79
C PRO A 304 -3.57 19.42 -6.43
N TYR A 305 -4.70 20.06 -6.10
CA TYR A 305 -5.10 21.36 -6.64
C TYR A 305 -3.89 22.31 -6.57
N ILE A 306 -3.57 22.92 -7.72
CA ILE A 306 -2.61 24.04 -7.85
C ILE A 306 -3.17 25.22 -7.07
#